data_AF-A0AAD8IFJ6-F1
#
_entry.id   AF-A0AAD8IFJ6-F1
#
_cell.length_a   1.000
_cell.length_b   1.000
_cell.length_c   1.000
_cell.angle_alpha   90.00
_cell.angle_beta   90.00
_cell.angle_gamma   90.00
#
_symmetry.space_group_name_H-M   'P 1'
#
loop_
_entity.id
_entity.type
_entity.pdbx_description
1 polymer ?
#
loop_
_entity_poly.entity_id
_entity_poly.type
_entity_poly.pdbx_seq_one_letter_code
_entity_poly.pdbx_strand_id
1 'polypeptide(L)'
;MNKLPSKVGPSLATNKTFVEKLKPVVYSDHLTPREFEERWNAVIAEFKLESNPWLTKMFNIRDQWIPAYFSDIEMAGLLRTTSRSESSNSFFQHFHESGDTLVEFYSSFESAMDK
;
A
#
# COMPACT_ATOMS: atom_id res chain seq x y z
N MET A 1 -1.93 -6.07 -0.34
CA MET A 1 -3.10 -5.48 -1.04
C MET A 1 -4.43 -5.71 -0.29
N ASN A 2 -4.46 -5.59 1.05
CA ASN A 2 -5.63 -6.02 1.84
C ASN A 2 -6.86 -5.11 1.69
N LYS A 3 -6.66 -3.87 1.22
CA LYS A 3 -7.72 -2.91 0.93
C LYS A 3 -8.34 -3.08 -0.47
N LEU A 4 -7.73 -3.86 -1.36
CA LEU A 4 -8.22 -4.04 -2.73
C LEU A 4 -9.65 -4.64 -2.78
N PRO A 5 -9.98 -5.70 -2.02
CA PRO A 5 -11.32 -6.30 -2.05
C PRO A 5 -12.46 -5.35 -1.67
N SER A 6 -12.22 -4.44 -0.72
CA SER A 6 -13.23 -3.46 -0.30
C SER A 6 -13.34 -2.24 -1.24
N LYS A 7 -12.45 -2.11 -2.23
CA LYS A 7 -12.40 -0.94 -3.14
C LYS A 7 -12.78 -1.25 -4.59
N VAL A 8 -12.46 -2.45 -5.07
CA VAL A 8 -12.85 -2.90 -6.42
C VAL A 8 -13.93 -3.99 -6.41
N GLY A 9 -14.38 -4.38 -5.21
CA GLY A 9 -15.35 -5.44 -4.98
C GLY A 9 -14.70 -6.82 -4.85
N PRO A 10 -15.31 -7.73 -4.05
CA PRO A 10 -14.74 -9.05 -3.77
C PRO A 10 -14.62 -9.92 -5.02
N SER A 11 -15.57 -9.80 -5.96
CA SER A 11 -15.59 -10.57 -7.21
C SER A 11 -14.37 -10.27 -8.09
N LEU A 12 -13.99 -9.00 -8.20
CA LEU A 12 -12.85 -8.58 -9.01
C LEU A 12 -11.53 -8.78 -8.27
N ALA A 13 -11.49 -8.53 -6.96
CA ALA A 13 -10.29 -8.74 -6.16
C ALA A 13 -9.91 -10.22 -6.01
N THR A 14 -10.87 -11.14 -6.19
CA THR A 14 -10.63 -12.60 -6.22
C THR A 14 -10.38 -13.10 -7.65
N ASN A 15 -10.56 -12.25 -8.67
CA ASN A 15 -10.26 -12.62 -10.06
C ASN A 15 -8.75 -12.82 -10.22
N LYS A 16 -8.35 -14.08 -10.42
CA LYS A 16 -6.95 -14.49 -10.53
C LYS A 16 -6.23 -13.76 -11.67
N THR A 17 -6.87 -13.62 -12.83
CA THR A 17 -6.31 -12.91 -13.99
C THR A 17 -6.04 -11.43 -13.69
N PHE A 18 -6.97 -10.76 -13.02
CA PHE A 18 -6.78 -9.36 -12.60
C PHE A 18 -5.59 -9.21 -11.65
N VAL A 19 -5.55 -10.05 -10.61
CA VAL A 19 -4.50 -9.98 -9.59
C VAL A 19 -3.13 -10.34 -10.17
N GLU A 20 -3.05 -11.33 -11.06
CA GLU A 20 -1.81 -11.72 -11.75
C GLU A 20 -1.29 -10.63 -12.68
N LYS A 21 -2.17 -9.83 -13.29
CA LYS A 21 -1.78 -8.66 -14.09
C LYS A 21 -1.42 -7.44 -13.25
N LEU A 22 -2.14 -7.18 -12.16
CA LEU A 22 -1.93 -6.01 -11.31
C LEU A 22 -0.67 -6.11 -10.44
N LYS A 23 -0.41 -7.28 -9.85
CA LYS A 23 0.75 -7.52 -8.97
C LYS A 23 2.10 -7.09 -9.57
N PRO A 24 2.49 -7.52 -10.78
CA PRO A 24 3.78 -7.13 -11.36
C PRO A 24 3.84 -5.62 -11.62
N VAL A 25 2.73 -5.00 -12.05
CA VAL A 25 2.69 -3.54 -12.27
C VAL A 25 2.96 -2.78 -10.97
N VAL A 26 2.40 -3.25 -9.85
CA VAL A 26 2.53 -2.58 -8.54
C VAL A 26 3.87 -2.85 -7.86
N TYR A 27 4.41 -4.08 -7.98
CA TYR A 27 5.54 -4.52 -7.16
C TYR A 27 6.87 -4.64 -7.90
N SER A 28 6.90 -4.48 -9.22
CA SER A 28 8.16 -4.49 -9.97
C SER A 28 9.00 -3.26 -9.68
N ASP A 29 10.24 -3.49 -9.30
CA ASP A 29 11.30 -2.52 -8.99
C ASP A 29 12.16 -2.16 -10.21
N HIS A 30 12.09 -2.95 -11.28
CA HIS A 30 12.81 -2.71 -12.53
C HIS A 30 12.03 -1.88 -13.56
N LEU A 31 10.79 -1.51 -13.26
CA LEU A 31 10.00 -0.67 -14.18
C LEU A 31 10.48 0.78 -14.08
N THR A 32 10.56 1.44 -15.23
CA THR A 32 10.62 2.90 -15.26
C THR A 32 9.25 3.50 -14.92
N PRO A 33 9.19 4.75 -14.41
CA PRO A 33 7.93 5.46 -14.19
C PRO A 33 6.98 5.43 -15.39
N ARG A 34 7.54 5.55 -16.60
CA ARG A 34 6.77 5.50 -17.86
C ARG A 34 6.16 4.11 -18.11
N GLU A 35 6.96 3.05 -17.99
CA GLU A 35 6.46 1.68 -18.17
C GLU A 35 5.42 1.31 -17.12
N PHE A 36 5.56 1.81 -15.89
CA PHE A 36 4.52 1.69 -14.87
C PHE A 36 3.21 2.33 -15.34
N GLU A 37 3.23 3.59 -15.77
CA GLU A 37 2.02 4.30 -16.19
C GLU A 37 1.33 3.61 -17.37
N GLU A 38 2.09 3.17 -18.37
CA GLU A 38 1.58 2.44 -19.53
C GLU A 38 0.89 1.13 -19.10
N ARG A 39 1.57 0.31 -18.28
CA ARG A 39 1.02 -0.98 -17.84
C ARG A 39 -0.15 -0.82 -16.87
N TRP A 40 -0.10 0.19 -15.99
CA TRP A 40 -1.20 0.52 -15.09
C TRP A 40 -2.44 0.87 -15.89
N ASN A 41 -2.32 1.82 -16.84
CA ASN A 41 -3.44 2.24 -17.68
C ASN A 41 -4.02 1.09 -18.50
N ALA A 42 -3.17 0.19 -19.02
CA ALA A 42 -3.62 -1.01 -19.73
C ALA A 42 -4.47 -1.93 -18.84
N VAL A 43 -4.04 -2.18 -17.60
CA VAL A 43 -4.81 -2.98 -16.64
C VAL A 43 -6.10 -2.28 -16.24
N ILE A 44 -6.07 -0.98 -15.96
CA ILE A 44 -7.29 -0.23 -15.60
C ILE A 44 -8.33 -0.27 -16.72
N ALA A 45 -7.91 -0.09 -17.97
CA ALA A 45 -8.79 -0.12 -19.14
C ALA A 45 -9.37 -1.52 -19.41
N GLU A 46 -8.54 -2.57 -19.32
CA GLU A 46 -8.98 -3.95 -19.54
C GLU A 46 -10.12 -4.36 -18.61
N PHE A 47 -10.07 -3.90 -17.35
CA PHE A 47 -11.07 -4.23 -16.33
C PHE A 47 -12.14 -3.15 -16.14
N LYS A 48 -12.17 -2.11 -16.99
CA LYS A 48 -13.14 -1.00 -16.95
C LYS A 48 -13.19 -0.27 -15.61
N LEU A 49 -12.02 0.02 -15.07
CA LEU A 49 -11.82 0.60 -13.73
C LEU A 49 -11.49 2.10 -13.76
N GLU A 50 -11.61 2.77 -14.91
CA GLU A 50 -11.23 4.17 -15.12
C GLU A 50 -12.04 5.12 -14.22
N SER A 51 -13.28 4.75 -13.91
CA SER A 51 -14.18 5.53 -13.05
C SER A 51 -14.03 5.22 -11.56
N ASN A 52 -13.14 4.30 -11.16
CA ASN A 52 -12.96 3.93 -9.76
C ASN A 52 -12.20 5.03 -8.99
N PRO A 53 -12.85 5.76 -8.07
CA PRO A 53 -12.22 6.93 -7.43
C PRO A 53 -11.00 6.56 -6.59
N TRP A 54 -10.98 5.35 -6.04
CA TRP A 54 -9.85 4.88 -5.24
C TRP A 54 -8.62 4.60 -6.11
N LEU A 55 -8.80 3.94 -7.26
CA LEU A 55 -7.70 3.68 -8.20
C LEU A 55 -7.16 4.98 -8.81
N THR A 56 -8.04 5.94 -9.14
CA THR A 56 -7.62 7.28 -9.56
C THR A 56 -6.79 7.96 -8.48
N LYS A 57 -7.25 7.92 -7.21
CA LYS A 57 -6.50 8.48 -6.09
C LYS A 57 -5.13 7.81 -5.93
N MET A 58 -5.07 6.48 -6.00
CA MET A 58 -3.81 5.73 -5.88
C MET A 58 -2.83 6.07 -6.99
N PHE A 59 -3.33 6.26 -8.22
CA PHE A 59 -2.51 6.71 -9.35
C PHE A 59 -1.99 8.14 -9.18
N ASN A 60 -2.80 9.05 -8.62
CA ASN A 60 -2.39 10.44 -8.38
C ASN A 60 -1.25 10.57 -7.36
N ILE A 61 -1.12 9.62 -6.44
CA ILE A 61 -0.02 9.59 -5.44
C ILE A 61 1.05 8.56 -5.79
N ARG A 62 1.11 8.06 -7.04
CA ARG A 62 1.98 6.94 -7.47
C ARG A 62 3.46 7.14 -7.11
N ASP A 63 3.94 8.37 -7.18
CA ASP A 63 5.29 8.78 -6.79
C ASP A 63 5.62 8.51 -5.31
N GLN A 64 4.61 8.28 -4.46
CA GLN A 64 4.79 8.06 -3.01
C GLN A 64 4.83 6.59 -2.60
N TRP A 65 4.49 5.65 -3.49
CA TRP A 65 4.35 4.24 -3.10
C TRP A 65 4.72 3.22 -4.18
N ILE A 66 4.87 3.63 -5.44
CA ILE A 66 5.27 2.72 -6.52
C ILE A 66 6.80 2.61 -6.58
N PRO A 67 7.38 1.39 -6.50
CA PRO A 67 8.83 1.19 -6.52
C PRO A 67 9.55 1.82 -7.72
N ALA A 68 8.90 1.85 -8.89
CA ALA A 68 9.44 2.46 -10.12
C ALA A 68 9.85 3.94 -9.95
N TYR A 69 9.29 4.66 -8.97
CA TYR A 69 9.61 6.06 -8.68
C TYR A 69 10.73 6.24 -7.66
N PHE A 70 11.25 5.13 -7.10
CA PHE A 70 12.34 5.15 -6.12
C PHE A 70 13.59 4.42 -6.64
N SER A 71 13.66 4.12 -7.93
CA SER A 71 14.75 3.33 -8.54
C SER A 71 16.13 3.98 -8.40
N ASP A 72 16.16 5.29 -8.25
CA ASP A 72 17.35 6.14 -8.06
C ASP A 72 17.71 6.37 -6.59
N ILE A 73 16.89 5.91 -5.65
CA ILE A 73 17.11 6.07 -4.21
C ILE A 73 17.80 4.83 -3.66
N GLU A 74 19.01 5.02 -3.12
CA GLU A 74 19.75 3.95 -2.47
C GLU A 74 18.91 3.32 -1.34
N MET A 75 18.93 1.99 -1.27
CA MET A 75 18.18 1.19 -0.28
C MET A 75 16.64 1.32 -0.36
N ALA A 76 16.06 1.92 -1.41
CA ALA A 76 14.61 1.99 -1.60
C ALA A 76 13.92 0.62 -1.59
N GLY A 77 14.62 -0.45 -1.97
CA GLY A 77 14.13 -1.82 -1.87
C GLY A 77 13.72 -2.25 -0.44
N LEU A 78 14.26 -1.59 0.60
CA LEU A 78 13.85 -1.81 1.99
C LEU A 78 12.43 -1.31 2.29
N LEU A 79 11.95 -0.30 1.54
CA LEU A 79 10.60 0.25 1.67
C LEU A 79 9.51 -0.68 1.11
N ARG A 80 9.90 -1.74 0.39
CA ARG A 80 8.98 -2.75 -0.16
C ARG A 80 8.34 -3.61 0.94
N THR A 81 8.99 -3.73 2.10
CA THR A 81 8.52 -4.56 3.21
C THR A 81 7.78 -3.71 4.23
N THR A 82 6.64 -4.21 4.69
CA THR A 82 5.94 -3.64 5.85
C THR A 82 6.54 -4.11 7.17
N SER A 83 7.58 -4.95 7.15
CA SER A 83 8.17 -5.57 8.34
C SER A 83 8.58 -4.56 9.42
N ARG A 84 9.20 -3.43 9.05
CA ARG A 84 9.59 -2.38 10.03
C ARG A 84 8.39 -1.70 10.68
N SER A 85 7.38 -1.37 9.87
CA SER A 85 6.14 -0.77 10.38
C SER A 85 5.32 -1.79 11.18
N GLU A 86 5.33 -3.07 10.78
CA GLU A 86 4.64 -4.16 11.46
C GLU A 86 5.30 -4.50 12.80
N SER A 87 6.63 -4.51 12.89
CA SER A 87 7.33 -4.72 14.16
C SER A 87 7.06 -3.58 15.14
N SER A 88 7.10 -2.33 14.66
CA SER A 88 6.77 -1.16 15.46
C SER A 88 5.30 -1.21 15.90
N ASN A 89 4.38 -1.49 14.97
CA ASN A 89 2.96 -1.59 15.28
C ASN A 89 2.67 -2.74 16.27
N SER A 90 3.34 -3.89 16.12
CA SER A 90 3.25 -5.01 17.05
C SER A 90 3.72 -4.64 18.45
N PHE A 91 4.81 -3.87 18.57
CA PHE A 91 5.30 -3.38 19.86
C PHE A 91 4.24 -2.51 20.55
N PHE A 92 3.71 -1.50 19.85
CA PHE A 92 2.71 -0.58 20.42
C PHE A 92 1.33 -1.21 20.63
N GLN A 93 0.99 -2.28 19.91
CA GLN A 93 -0.26 -3.00 20.09
C GLN A 93 -0.43 -3.57 21.52
N HIS A 94 0.67 -3.78 22.25
CA HIS A 94 0.64 -4.22 23.65
C HIS A 94 0.31 -3.10 24.65
N PHE A 95 0.26 -1.84 24.21
CA PHE A 95 0.10 -0.67 25.08
C PHE A 95 -1.25 0.04 24.91
N HIS A 96 -2.12 -0.43 24.02
CA HIS A 96 -3.41 0.20 23.77
C HIS A 96 -4.53 -0.84 23.66
N GLU A 97 -5.66 -0.57 24.32
CA GLU A 97 -6.86 -1.39 24.22
C GLU A 97 -7.90 -0.71 23.31
N SER A 98 -8.70 -1.51 22.62
CA SER A 98 -9.74 -0.98 21.72
C SER A 98 -10.82 -0.24 22.54
N GLY A 99 -10.73 1.09 22.59
CA GLY A 99 -11.67 1.94 23.33
C GLY A 99 -11.01 3.09 24.09
N ASP A 100 -9.67 3.11 24.16
CA ASP A 100 -8.91 4.16 24.82
C ASP A 100 -9.26 5.55 24.25
N THR A 101 -9.39 6.51 25.16
CA THR A 101 -9.42 7.93 24.81
C THR A 101 -8.06 8.34 24.24
N LEU A 102 -8.03 9.47 23.51
CA LEU A 102 -6.78 10.01 22.98
C LEU A 102 -5.73 10.27 24.08
N VAL A 103 -6.17 10.61 25.30
CA VAL A 103 -5.30 10.86 26.45
C VAL A 103 -4.69 9.57 26.97
N GLU A 104 -5.49 8.51 27.08
CA GLU A 104 -5.02 7.17 27.47
C GLU A 104 -4.04 6.63 26.43
N PHE A 105 -4.37 6.74 25.14
CA PHE A 105 -3.45 6.40 24.05
C PHE A 105 -2.12 7.15 24.17
N TYR A 106 -2.16 8.48 24.35
CA TYR A 106 -0.95 9.30 24.43
C TYR A 106 -0.09 8.92 25.65
N SER A 107 -0.72 8.72 26.80
CA SER A 107 -0.01 8.35 28.04
C SER A 107 0.65 6.96 27.93
N SER A 108 -0.06 6.01 27.31
CA SER A 108 0.47 4.68 27.03
C SER A 108 1.58 4.70 25.98
N PHE A 109 1.48 5.58 24.98
CA PHE A 109 2.50 5.78 23.95
C PHE A 109 3.80 6.35 24.56
N GLU A 110 3.72 7.38 25.41
CA GLU A 110 4.89 7.91 26.13
C GLU A 110 5.52 6.81 27.01
N SER A 111 4.71 6.08 27.76
CA SER A 111 5.19 4.97 28.61
C SER A 111 5.88 3.86 27.80
N ALA A 112 5.45 3.63 26.56
CA ALA A 112 6.06 2.65 25.66
C ALA A 112 7.40 3.15 25.08
N MET A 113 7.57 4.46 24.88
CA MET A 113 8.81 5.07 24.41
C MET A 113 9.90 5.14 25.48
N ASP A 114 9.52 5.19 26.76
CA ASP A 114 10.45 5.21 27.90
C ASP A 114 11.02 3.83 28.27
N LYS A 115 10.62 2.76 27.55
CA LYS A 115 11.08 1.37 27.74
C LYS A 115 12.18 0.98 26.75
#